data_AF-A0A1F3CQ40-F1
#
_entry.id   AF-A0A1F3CQ40-F1
#
_cell.length_a   1.000
_cell.length_b   1.000
_cell.length_c   1.000
_cell.angle_alpha   90.00
_cell.angle_beta   90.00
_cell.angle_gamma   90.00
#
_symmetry.space_group_name_H-M   'P 1'
#
loop_
_entity.id
_entity.type
_entity.pdbx_description
1 polymer ?
#
loop_
_entity_poly.entity_id
_entity_poly.type
_entity_poly.pdbx_seq_one_letter_code
_entity_poly.pdbx_strand_id
1 'polypeptide(L)'
;MFFGTIFSILLAACNYQATTENELENLKNNLFKKTTDISELPIYADPPSLDYEDVKKGIFLFQIDSIEREKIKKYRNELEPFIIQRIDSGYSWVYLAAYLHYESAVPKIKDRLLKCDKFYGWEGGDYQKIERYLDDEQYCYQMAYISAIEYITGKPILKAITLTDHENSYLKNKADKCIECDEDALAFCWARWLLEKLTKK
;
A
#
# COMPACT_ATOMS: atom_id res chain seq x y z
N MET A 1 -12.30 -34.90 43.45
CA MET A 1 -12.45 -33.42 43.43
C MET A 1 -11.55 -32.75 42.38
N PHE A 2 -11.47 -33.26 41.14
CA PHE A 2 -10.64 -32.64 40.07
C PHE A 2 -11.45 -32.12 38.87
N PHE A 3 -12.77 -32.36 38.83
CA PHE A 3 -13.62 -32.00 37.70
C PHE A 3 -14.06 -30.53 37.68
N GLY A 4 -14.14 -29.85 38.82
CA GLY A 4 -14.61 -28.46 38.90
C GLY A 4 -13.65 -27.46 38.26
N THR A 5 -12.34 -27.65 38.43
CA THR A 5 -11.33 -26.69 37.98
C THR A 5 -11.11 -26.74 36.47
N ILE A 6 -11.17 -27.94 35.86
CA ILE A 6 -11.03 -28.12 34.41
C ILE A 6 -12.22 -27.48 33.67
N PHE A 7 -13.44 -27.62 34.21
CA PHE A 7 -14.64 -27.04 33.61
C PHE A 7 -14.62 -25.50 33.63
N SER A 8 -14.18 -24.87 34.72
CA SER A 8 -14.06 -23.40 34.80
C SER A 8 -13.00 -22.83 33.84
N ILE A 9 -11.89 -23.55 33.63
CA ILE A 9 -10.85 -23.13 32.66
C ILE A 9 -11.38 -23.23 31.22
N LEU A 10 -12.07 -24.31 30.88
CA LEU A 10 -12.68 -24.48 29.55
C LEU A 10 -13.75 -23.41 29.29
N LEU A 11 -14.61 -23.11 30.26
CA LEU A 11 -15.63 -22.07 30.12
C LEU A 11 -15.03 -20.68 29.95
N ALA A 12 -13.96 -20.37 30.70
CA ALA A 12 -13.23 -19.11 30.57
C ALA A 12 -12.52 -19.00 29.22
N ALA A 13 -11.91 -20.08 28.73
CA ALA A 13 -11.27 -20.13 27.42
C ALA A 13 -12.30 -19.95 26.28
N CYS A 14 -13.45 -20.62 26.34
CA CYS A 14 -14.52 -20.44 25.36
C CYS A 14 -15.10 -19.02 25.38
N ASN A 15 -15.32 -18.44 26.55
CA ASN A 15 -15.81 -17.06 26.66
C ASN A 15 -14.78 -16.04 26.15
N TYR A 16 -13.50 -16.26 26.44
CA TYR A 16 -12.41 -15.43 25.92
C TYR A 16 -12.33 -15.50 24.39
N GLN A 17 -12.41 -16.72 23.84
CA GLN A 17 -12.37 -16.93 22.39
C GLN A 17 -13.58 -16.27 21.68
N ALA A 18 -14.79 -16.42 22.24
CA ALA A 18 -15.98 -15.77 21.71
C ALA A 18 -15.92 -14.23 21.78
N THR A 19 -15.29 -13.66 22.82
CA THR A 19 -15.07 -12.21 22.88
C THR A 19 -14.03 -11.74 21.87
N THR A 20 -12.95 -12.49 21.67
CA THR A 20 -11.94 -12.14 20.64
C THR A 20 -12.47 -12.26 19.21
N GLU A 21 -13.30 -13.26 18.91
CA GLU A 21 -13.92 -13.42 17.60
C GLU A 21 -14.91 -12.28 17.31
N ASN A 22 -15.72 -11.90 18.29
CA ASN A 22 -16.65 -10.77 18.15
C ASN A 22 -15.89 -9.43 18.02
N GLU A 23 -14.80 -9.23 18.76
CA GLU A 23 -13.94 -8.05 18.60
C GLU A 23 -13.31 -7.96 17.21
N LEU A 24 -12.76 -9.07 16.70
CA LEU A 24 -12.14 -9.13 15.37
C LEU A 24 -13.19 -8.87 14.27
N GLU A 25 -14.37 -9.46 14.39
CA GLU A 25 -15.44 -9.26 13.42
C GLU A 25 -15.95 -7.82 13.42
N ASN A 26 -16.10 -7.20 14.59
CA ASN A 26 -16.43 -5.78 14.70
C ASN A 26 -15.34 -4.89 14.09
N LEU A 27 -14.06 -5.22 14.33
CA LEU A 27 -12.93 -4.50 13.72
C LEU A 27 -12.96 -4.62 12.20
N LYS A 28 -13.17 -5.82 11.66
CA LYS A 28 -13.33 -6.03 10.22
C LYS A 28 -14.50 -5.22 9.68
N ASN A 29 -15.65 -5.26 10.33
CA ASN A 29 -16.82 -4.49 9.89
C ASN A 29 -16.58 -2.98 9.91
N ASN A 30 -15.80 -2.47 10.87
CA ASN A 30 -15.42 -1.06 10.90
C ASN A 30 -14.43 -0.71 9.78
N LEU A 31 -13.33 -1.46 9.66
CA LEU A 31 -12.28 -1.21 8.65
C LEU A 31 -12.76 -1.40 7.22
N PHE A 32 -13.61 -2.39 7.00
CA PHE A 32 -14.02 -2.85 5.67
C PHE A 32 -15.43 -2.45 5.30
N LYS A 33 -16.10 -1.62 6.12
CA LYS A 33 -17.42 -1.07 5.83
C LYS A 33 -17.42 -0.55 4.40
N LYS A 34 -18.39 -1.02 3.62
CA LYS A 34 -18.52 -0.73 2.19
C LYS A 34 -19.11 0.67 2.06
N THR A 35 -18.34 1.69 2.43
CA THR A 35 -18.77 3.06 2.22
C THR A 35 -18.67 3.33 0.72
N THR A 36 -19.80 3.71 0.13
CA THR A 36 -19.86 4.19 -1.26
C THR A 36 -19.23 5.57 -1.40
N ASP A 37 -18.97 6.23 -0.27
CA ASP A 37 -18.26 7.50 -0.17
C ASP A 37 -16.81 7.27 0.29
N ILE A 38 -15.86 7.75 -0.50
CA ILE A 38 -14.41 7.67 -0.21
C ILE A 38 -14.06 8.50 1.04
N SER A 39 -14.85 9.53 1.35
CA SER A 39 -14.68 10.37 2.55
C SER A 39 -15.05 9.66 3.87
N GLU A 40 -15.72 8.50 3.79
CA GLU A 40 -16.11 7.69 4.94
C GLU A 40 -15.22 6.45 5.15
N LEU A 41 -14.20 6.25 4.30
CA LEU A 41 -13.24 5.17 4.53
C LEU A 41 -12.44 5.48 5.82
N PRO A 42 -12.44 4.59 6.82
CA PRO A 42 -11.80 4.84 8.12
C PRO A 42 -10.28 5.05 8.01
N ILE A 43 -9.69 4.59 6.90
CA ILE A 43 -8.30 4.79 6.57
C ILE A 43 -8.26 5.64 5.30
N TYR A 44 -8.25 6.95 5.47
CA TYR A 44 -7.95 7.87 4.39
C TYR A 44 -6.49 8.29 4.46
N ALA A 45 -5.78 8.04 3.37
CA ALA A 45 -4.42 8.51 3.13
C ALA A 45 -4.32 8.72 1.62
N ASP A 46 -4.58 9.95 1.19
CA ASP A 46 -4.36 10.31 -0.20
C ASP A 46 -2.86 10.51 -0.41
N PRO A 47 -2.25 9.94 -1.45
CA PRO A 47 -0.83 10.15 -1.75
C PRO A 47 -0.39 11.62 -1.90
N PRO A 48 -1.22 12.61 -2.30
CA PRO A 48 -0.80 14.01 -2.19
C PRO A 48 -0.75 14.56 -0.75
N SER A 49 -1.28 13.86 0.27
CA SER A 49 -1.30 14.34 1.66
C SER A 49 -0.26 13.70 2.59
N LEU A 50 0.44 12.64 2.14
CA LEU A 50 1.51 11.98 2.89
C LEU A 50 2.84 12.13 2.14
N ASP A 51 3.77 12.85 2.76
CA ASP A 51 5.13 12.97 2.23
C ASP A 51 5.82 11.60 2.25
N TYR A 52 6.49 11.28 1.15
CA TYR A 52 7.35 10.11 1.01
C TYR A 52 8.36 9.99 2.17
N GLU A 53 8.94 11.11 2.60
CA GLU A 53 9.91 11.13 3.69
C GLU A 53 9.28 10.88 5.07
N ASP A 54 7.98 11.10 5.24
CA ASP A 54 7.27 10.78 6.47
C ASP A 54 7.04 9.27 6.60
N VAL A 55 6.65 8.62 5.50
CA VAL A 55 6.47 7.15 5.48
C VAL A 55 7.77 6.44 5.82
N LYS A 56 8.90 6.89 5.28
CA LYS A 56 10.24 6.36 5.62
C LYS A 56 10.58 6.47 7.10
N LYS A 57 10.09 7.51 7.77
CA LYS A 57 10.27 7.73 9.22
C LYS A 57 9.25 6.94 10.06
N GLY A 58 8.38 6.14 9.43
CA GLY A 58 7.31 5.41 10.08
C GLY A 58 6.15 6.30 10.52
N ILE A 59 6.03 7.50 9.95
CA ILE A 59 4.94 8.41 10.21
C ILE A 59 3.81 8.08 9.22
N PHE A 60 2.74 7.49 9.75
CA PHE A 60 1.54 7.17 8.99
C PHE A 60 0.36 7.99 9.53
N LEU A 61 -0.26 8.76 8.65
CA LEU A 61 -1.47 9.52 8.94
C LEU A 61 -2.68 8.66 8.58
N PHE A 62 -3.27 8.03 9.60
CA PHE A 62 -4.54 7.34 9.46
C PHE A 62 -5.63 8.06 10.26
N GLN A 63 -6.83 8.16 9.69
CA GLN A 63 -8.02 8.67 10.36
C GLN A 63 -8.68 7.64 11.30
N ILE A 64 -7.87 6.83 11.98
CA ILE A 64 -8.29 5.88 13.02
C ILE A 64 -7.74 6.34 14.38
N ASP A 65 -8.57 6.20 15.41
CA ASP A 65 -8.19 6.56 16.77
C ASP A 65 -7.12 5.61 17.35
N SER A 66 -6.54 5.99 18.49
CA SER A 66 -5.48 5.20 19.13
C SER A 66 -5.94 3.82 19.60
N ILE A 67 -7.19 3.67 20.01
CA ILE A 67 -7.74 2.39 20.50
C ILE A 67 -7.88 1.42 19.33
N GLU A 68 -8.39 1.88 18.19
CA GLU A 68 -8.51 1.09 16.97
C GLU A 68 -7.14 0.70 16.41
N ARG A 69 -6.15 1.61 16.43
CA ARG A 69 -4.76 1.27 16.06
C ARG A 69 -4.19 0.12 16.90
N GLU A 70 -4.42 0.13 18.22
CA GLU A 70 -3.96 -0.97 19.08
C GLU A 70 -4.70 -2.28 18.81
N LYS A 71 -6.00 -2.23 18.47
CA LYS A 71 -6.74 -3.42 18.03
C LYS A 71 -6.21 -3.98 16.72
N ILE A 72 -5.87 -3.13 15.75
CA ILE A 72 -5.26 -3.56 14.49
C ILE A 72 -3.93 -4.27 14.73
N LYS A 73 -3.08 -3.71 15.60
CA LYS A 73 -1.81 -4.37 15.98
C LYS A 73 -2.07 -5.72 16.67
N LYS A 74 -3.05 -5.78 17.58
CA LYS A 74 -3.44 -7.01 18.30
C LYS A 74 -3.85 -8.11 17.32
N TYR A 75 -4.61 -7.77 16.28
CA TYR A 75 -5.15 -8.72 15.29
C TYR A 75 -4.38 -8.71 13.96
N ARG A 76 -3.10 -8.35 13.99
CA ARG A 76 -2.25 -8.19 12.80
C ARG A 76 -2.33 -9.42 11.89
N ASN A 77 -2.04 -10.61 12.43
CA ASN A 77 -1.93 -11.82 11.61
C ASN A 77 -3.28 -12.22 10.99
N GLU A 78 -4.38 -12.01 11.71
CA GLU A 78 -5.73 -12.31 11.26
C GLU A 78 -6.22 -11.32 10.19
N LEU A 79 -5.73 -10.08 10.23
CA LEU A 79 -6.09 -9.02 9.27
C LEU A 79 -5.25 -9.07 7.99
N GLU A 80 -4.04 -9.63 8.04
CA GLU A 80 -3.10 -9.70 6.91
C GLU A 80 -3.75 -10.13 5.57
N PRO A 81 -4.47 -11.27 5.46
CA PRO A 81 -5.08 -11.67 4.19
C PRO A 81 -6.14 -10.68 3.69
N PHE A 82 -6.89 -10.05 4.59
CA PHE A 82 -7.92 -9.07 4.22
C PHE A 82 -7.31 -7.75 3.74
N ILE A 83 -6.25 -7.30 4.41
CA ILE A 83 -5.51 -6.08 4.04
C ILE A 83 -4.87 -6.26 2.66
N ILE A 84 -4.22 -7.41 2.41
CA ILE A 84 -3.62 -7.71 1.11
C ILE A 84 -4.68 -7.78 0.00
N GLN A 85 -5.84 -8.37 0.26
CA GLN A 85 -6.93 -8.37 -0.71
C GLN A 85 -7.39 -6.95 -1.09
N ARG A 86 -7.34 -6.00 -0.16
CA ARG A 86 -7.78 -4.61 -0.37
C ARG A 86 -6.73 -3.67 -0.96
N ILE A 87 -5.48 -4.10 -1.18
CA ILE A 87 -4.44 -3.28 -1.83
C ILE A 87 -4.91 -2.68 -3.16
N ASP A 88 -5.73 -3.41 -3.93
CA ASP A 88 -6.28 -2.94 -5.21
C ASP A 88 -7.32 -1.81 -5.04
N SER A 89 -7.89 -1.68 -3.85
CA SER A 89 -8.93 -0.70 -3.53
C SER A 89 -8.38 0.68 -3.14
N GLY A 90 -7.07 0.82 -2.88
CA GLY A 90 -6.47 2.12 -2.60
C GLY A 90 -5.18 2.09 -1.78
N TYR A 91 -4.50 3.25 -1.75
CA TYR A 91 -3.21 3.45 -1.10
C TYR A 91 -3.27 3.38 0.42
N SER A 92 -4.42 3.67 1.02
CA SER A 92 -4.63 3.49 2.45
C SER A 92 -4.33 2.06 2.91
N TRP A 93 -4.68 1.06 2.11
CA TRP A 93 -4.38 -0.35 2.37
C TRP A 93 -2.90 -0.68 2.19
N VAL A 94 -2.23 -0.01 1.25
CA VAL A 94 -0.77 -0.12 1.05
C VAL A 94 -0.04 0.42 2.29
N TYR A 95 -0.43 1.59 2.76
CA TYR A 95 0.15 2.19 3.96
C TYR A 95 -0.18 1.40 5.22
N LEU A 96 -1.39 0.84 5.33
CA LEU A 96 -1.70 -0.05 6.45
C LEU A 96 -0.83 -1.31 6.41
N ALA A 97 -0.62 -1.90 5.23
CA ALA A 97 0.28 -3.05 5.07
C ALA A 97 1.72 -2.69 5.44
N ALA A 98 2.18 -1.48 5.09
CA ALA A 98 3.49 -0.97 5.45
C ALA A 98 3.63 -0.73 6.95
N TYR A 99 2.67 -0.03 7.56
CA TYR A 99 2.61 0.20 9.00
C TYR A 99 2.73 -1.11 9.79
N LEU A 100 2.03 -2.15 9.35
CA LEU A 100 2.04 -3.48 9.98
C LEU A 100 3.19 -4.38 9.50
N HIS A 101 4.07 -3.91 8.62
CA HIS A 101 5.22 -4.66 8.08
C HIS A 101 4.83 -6.02 7.47
N TYR A 102 3.83 -6.06 6.61
CA TYR A 102 3.49 -7.30 5.89
C TYR A 102 4.41 -7.53 4.70
N GLU A 103 5.49 -8.28 4.90
CA GLU A 103 6.39 -8.69 3.82
C GLU A 103 5.65 -9.46 2.71
N SER A 104 4.64 -10.24 3.07
CA SER A 104 3.78 -10.99 2.13
C SER A 104 2.97 -10.09 1.20
N ALA A 105 2.80 -8.81 1.53
CA ALA A 105 2.12 -7.82 0.69
C ALA A 105 3.01 -7.28 -0.43
N VAL A 106 4.34 -7.36 -0.30
CA VAL A 106 5.30 -6.74 -1.24
C VAL A 106 5.07 -7.15 -2.70
N PRO A 107 4.83 -8.44 -3.04
CA PRO A 107 4.55 -8.82 -4.43
C PRO A 107 3.32 -8.11 -5.01
N LYS A 108 2.26 -7.92 -4.21
CA LYS A 108 1.04 -7.25 -4.66
C LYS A 108 1.21 -5.74 -4.75
N ILE A 109 1.93 -5.13 -3.82
CA ILE A 109 2.28 -3.70 -3.89
C ILE A 109 3.15 -3.44 -5.13
N LYS A 110 4.13 -4.32 -5.42
CA LYS A 110 4.94 -4.27 -6.63
C LYS A 110 4.08 -4.37 -7.90
N ASP A 111 3.14 -5.32 -7.96
CA ASP A 111 2.24 -5.44 -9.11
C ASP A 111 1.45 -4.15 -9.37
N ARG A 112 0.98 -3.49 -8.31
CA ARG A 112 0.31 -2.19 -8.39
C ARG A 112 1.24 -1.06 -8.82
N LEU A 113 2.47 -1.02 -8.31
CA LEU A 113 3.50 -0.05 -8.72
C LEU A 113 3.74 -0.12 -10.23
N LEU A 114 3.88 -1.33 -10.79
CA LEU A 114 4.17 -1.55 -12.21
C LEU A 114 2.98 -1.27 -13.13
N LYS A 115 1.75 -1.23 -12.61
CA LYS A 115 0.50 -1.04 -13.36
C LYS A 115 -0.22 0.25 -13.01
N CYS A 116 0.39 1.13 -12.20
CA CYS A 116 -0.25 2.36 -11.76
C CYS A 116 -0.41 3.31 -12.94
N ASP A 117 -1.66 3.48 -13.36
CA ASP A 117 -2.11 4.38 -14.41
C ASP A 117 -2.54 5.74 -13.88
N LYS A 118 -2.50 5.94 -12.56
CA LYS A 118 -2.83 7.21 -11.93
C LYS A 118 -1.64 8.16 -12.02
N PHE A 119 -1.93 9.36 -12.48
CA PHE A 119 -1.00 10.47 -12.59
C PHE A 119 -1.57 11.67 -11.85
N TYR A 120 -0.74 12.37 -11.07
CA TYR A 120 -1.16 13.60 -10.42
C TYR A 120 -0.84 14.76 -11.35
N GLY A 121 -1.83 15.15 -12.16
CA GLY A 121 -1.69 16.15 -13.22
C GLY A 121 -1.65 17.59 -12.70
N TRP A 122 -0.65 17.94 -11.89
CA TRP A 122 -0.37 19.34 -11.63
C TRP A 122 0.31 19.96 -12.86
N GLU A 123 -0.50 20.70 -13.60
CA GLU A 123 -0.11 21.73 -14.57
C GLU A 123 0.72 21.27 -15.77
N GLY A 124 0.02 20.87 -16.84
CA GLY A 124 0.43 21.11 -18.24
C GLY A 124 1.91 20.94 -18.55
N GLY A 125 2.50 19.83 -18.09
CA GLY A 125 3.92 19.56 -18.25
C GLY A 125 4.30 19.64 -19.73
N ASP A 126 5.34 20.42 -20.02
CA ASP A 126 6.00 20.37 -21.31
C ASP A 126 6.71 19.01 -21.42
N TYR A 127 5.97 17.97 -21.82
CA TYR A 127 6.44 16.59 -21.97
C TYR A 127 7.50 16.44 -23.07
N GLN A 128 7.82 17.52 -23.80
CA GLN A 128 8.95 17.56 -24.71
C GLN A 128 10.30 17.64 -23.96
N LYS A 129 10.29 18.00 -22.67
CA LYS A 129 11.51 18.07 -21.83
C LYS A 129 11.60 16.87 -20.91
N ILE A 130 12.62 16.04 -21.14
CA ILE A 130 12.88 14.80 -20.40
C ILE A 130 12.99 15.06 -18.89
N GLU A 131 13.62 16.17 -18.51
CA GLU A 131 13.91 16.50 -17.11
C GLU A 131 12.64 16.72 -16.29
N ARG A 132 11.53 17.16 -16.91
CA ARG A 132 10.30 17.52 -16.21
C ARG A 132 9.46 16.32 -15.80
N TYR A 133 9.40 15.28 -16.63
CA TYR A 133 8.67 14.06 -16.29
C TYR A 133 9.54 13.02 -15.57
N LEU A 134 10.79 13.34 -15.22
CA LEU A 134 11.60 12.51 -14.33
C LEU A 134 11.53 12.96 -12.86
N ASP A 135 10.71 13.97 -12.56
CA ASP A 135 10.49 14.46 -11.20
C ASP A 135 9.55 13.52 -10.41
N ASP A 136 9.91 13.25 -9.15
CA ASP A 136 9.16 12.36 -8.26
C ASP A 136 7.78 12.93 -7.88
N GLU A 137 7.66 14.26 -7.82
CA GLU A 137 6.42 14.95 -7.45
C GLU A 137 5.28 14.65 -8.43
N GLN A 138 5.61 14.29 -9.68
CA GLN A 138 4.65 13.93 -10.73
C GLN A 138 4.02 12.54 -10.49
N TYR A 139 4.68 11.68 -9.70
CA TYR A 139 4.32 10.27 -9.51
C TYR A 139 4.02 9.95 -8.05
N CYS A 140 3.28 10.82 -7.35
CA CYS A 140 2.96 10.65 -5.93
C CYS A 140 2.34 9.28 -5.60
N TYR A 141 1.52 8.75 -6.52
CA TYR A 141 0.92 7.42 -6.41
C TYR A 141 1.95 6.29 -6.46
N GLN A 142 2.88 6.34 -7.40
CA GLN A 142 3.97 5.37 -7.51
C GLN A 142 4.92 5.51 -6.32
N MET A 143 5.20 6.74 -5.89
CA MET A 143 6.02 7.03 -4.70
C MET A 143 5.41 6.45 -3.42
N ALA A 144 4.07 6.43 -3.29
CA ALA A 144 3.40 5.76 -2.18
C ALA A 144 3.65 4.24 -2.16
N TYR A 145 3.68 3.58 -3.31
CA TYR A 145 4.03 2.16 -3.38
C TYR A 145 5.51 1.93 -3.09
N ILE A 146 6.39 2.80 -3.61
CA ILE A 146 7.83 2.74 -3.36
C ILE A 146 8.12 2.89 -1.86
N SER A 147 7.61 3.93 -1.20
CA SER A 147 7.83 4.14 0.24
C SER A 147 7.33 2.98 1.07
N ALA A 148 6.16 2.44 0.75
CA ALA A 148 5.62 1.27 1.44
C ALA A 148 6.54 0.06 1.31
N ILE A 149 7.05 -0.25 0.11
CA ILE A 149 7.99 -1.35 -0.10
C ILE A 149 9.30 -1.10 0.66
N GLU A 150 9.86 0.09 0.56
CA GLU A 150 11.12 0.43 1.23
C GLU A 150 10.98 0.35 2.75
N TYR A 151 9.85 0.80 3.29
CA TYR A 151 9.55 0.72 4.72
C TYR A 151 9.37 -0.73 5.19
N ILE A 152 8.58 -1.54 4.48
CA ILE A 152 8.37 -2.96 4.82
C ILE A 152 9.70 -3.72 4.81
N THR A 153 10.54 -3.46 3.81
CA THR A 153 11.77 -4.24 3.57
C THR A 153 13.01 -3.68 4.27
N GLY A 154 12.95 -2.43 4.73
CA GLY A 154 14.11 -1.70 5.26
C GLY A 154 15.22 -1.45 4.23
N LYS A 155 14.91 -1.51 2.93
CA LYS A 155 15.88 -1.43 1.82
C LYS A 155 15.45 -0.39 0.80
N PRO A 156 16.40 0.26 0.10
CA PRO A 156 16.05 1.10 -1.04
C PRO A 156 15.41 0.26 -2.15
N ILE A 157 14.51 0.85 -2.94
CA ILE A 157 13.65 0.15 -3.89
C ILE A 157 14.41 -0.75 -4.87
N LEU A 158 15.58 -0.28 -5.33
CA LEU A 158 16.49 -1.01 -6.22
C LEU A 158 16.97 -2.36 -5.63
N LYS A 159 17.03 -2.46 -4.30
CA LYS A 159 17.39 -3.67 -3.54
C LYS A 159 16.18 -4.39 -2.95
N ALA A 160 15.05 -3.71 -2.83
CA ALA A 160 13.83 -4.25 -2.24
C ALA A 160 13.06 -5.14 -3.21
N ILE A 161 13.10 -4.82 -4.51
CA ILE A 161 12.44 -5.61 -5.55
C ILE A 161 13.39 -5.92 -6.71
N THR A 162 13.17 -7.06 -7.34
CA THR A 162 13.83 -7.44 -8.60
C THR A 162 12.77 -7.56 -9.68
N LEU A 163 13.03 -6.92 -10.82
CA LEU A 163 12.19 -7.07 -12.01
C LEU A 163 12.51 -8.40 -12.69
N THR A 164 11.47 -9.14 -13.05
CA THR A 164 11.56 -10.25 -13.98
C THR A 164 11.83 -9.73 -15.39
N ASP A 165 12.32 -10.59 -16.29
CA ASP A 165 12.56 -10.22 -17.69
C ASP A 165 11.29 -9.71 -18.37
N HIS A 166 10.14 -10.32 -18.04
CA HIS A 166 8.84 -9.90 -18.54
C HIS A 166 8.46 -8.49 -18.06
N GLU A 167 8.59 -8.19 -16.77
CA GLU A 167 8.28 -6.87 -16.22
C GLU A 167 9.23 -5.79 -16.77
N ASN A 168 10.52 -6.11 -16.90
CA ASN A 168 11.51 -5.22 -17.48
C ASN A 168 11.19 -4.92 -18.95
N SER A 169 10.87 -5.96 -19.72
CA SER A 169 10.47 -5.81 -21.13
C SER A 169 9.17 -5.01 -21.27
N TYR A 170 8.20 -5.24 -20.39
CA TYR A 170 6.95 -4.48 -20.35
C TYR A 170 7.21 -2.98 -20.13
N LEU A 171 8.02 -2.63 -19.13
CA LEU A 171 8.37 -1.22 -18.86
C LEU A 171 9.16 -0.60 -20.02
N LYS A 172 10.13 -1.31 -20.60
CA LYS A 172 10.89 -0.83 -21.77
C LYS A 172 9.98 -0.56 -22.96
N ASN A 173 9.09 -1.50 -23.28
CA ASN A 173 8.13 -1.33 -24.36
C ASN A 173 7.20 -0.12 -24.15
N LYS A 174 6.85 0.21 -22.91
CA LYS A 174 6.10 1.43 -22.58
C LYS A 174 6.96 2.69 -22.71
N ALA A 175 8.21 2.63 -22.25
CA ALA A 175 9.18 3.72 -22.27
C ALA A 175 9.76 4.04 -23.66
N ASP A 176 9.61 3.13 -24.63
CA ASP A 176 10.07 3.29 -26.01
C ASP A 176 8.98 3.84 -26.97
N LYS A 177 7.73 3.99 -26.49
CA LYS A 177 6.65 4.57 -27.31
C LYS A 177 6.90 6.05 -27.62
N CYS A 178 6.61 6.48 -28.85
CA CYS A 178 6.72 7.88 -29.27
C CYS A 178 5.60 8.74 -28.65
N ILE A 179 5.93 9.98 -28.25
CA ILE A 179 5.03 10.98 -27.64
C ILE A 179 4.13 11.63 -28.72
N GLU A 180 3.37 10.83 -29.47
CA GLU A 180 2.47 11.37 -30.51
C GLU A 180 1.01 11.47 -30.06
N CYS A 181 0.64 10.90 -28.91
CA CYS A 181 -0.74 10.95 -28.37
C CYS A 181 -0.75 11.10 -26.84
N ASP A 182 -1.67 11.92 -26.30
CA ASP A 182 -1.72 12.30 -24.87
C ASP A 182 -1.82 11.12 -23.89
N GLU A 183 -2.59 10.07 -24.20
CA GLU A 183 -2.72 8.91 -23.31
C GLU A 183 -1.47 8.01 -23.32
N ASP A 184 -0.82 7.87 -24.48
CA ASP A 184 0.42 7.10 -24.61
C ASP A 184 1.64 7.87 -24.08
N ALA A 185 1.57 9.21 -24.06
CA ALA A 185 2.59 10.08 -23.47
C ALA A 185 2.74 9.87 -21.96
N LEU A 186 1.62 9.75 -21.23
CA LEU A 186 1.67 9.46 -19.78
C LEU A 186 2.28 8.08 -19.51
N ALA A 187 1.86 7.08 -20.30
CA ALA A 187 2.38 5.72 -20.19
C ALA A 187 3.90 5.64 -20.41
N PHE A 188 4.38 6.42 -21.37
CA PHE A 188 5.80 6.60 -21.64
C PHE A 188 6.52 7.27 -20.47
N CYS A 189 6.00 8.37 -19.94
CA CYS A 189 6.64 9.17 -18.89
C CYS A 189 6.83 8.37 -17.60
N TRP A 190 5.78 7.74 -17.08
CA TRP A 190 5.90 6.98 -15.83
C TRP A 190 6.77 5.74 -16.00
N ALA A 191 6.73 5.07 -17.16
CA ALA A 191 7.54 3.88 -17.40
C ALA A 191 9.03 4.22 -17.49
N ARG A 192 9.37 5.34 -18.16
CA ARG A 192 10.74 5.91 -18.20
C ARG A 192 11.23 6.23 -16.78
N TRP A 193 10.46 6.99 -16.03
CA TRP A 193 10.81 7.36 -14.65
C TRP A 193 10.99 6.13 -13.76
N LEU A 194 10.07 5.16 -13.84
CA LEU A 194 10.13 3.95 -13.03
C LEU A 194 11.33 3.07 -13.40
N LEU A 195 11.70 2.99 -14.69
CA LEU A 195 12.93 2.32 -15.11
C LEU A 195 14.17 2.99 -14.52
N GLU A 196 14.27 4.32 -14.53
CA GLU A 196 15.39 5.04 -13.91
C GLU A 196 15.47 4.70 -12.41
N LYS A 197 14.34 4.71 -11.69
CA LYS A 197 14.29 4.34 -10.25
C LYS A 197 14.69 2.90 -9.96
N LEU A 198 14.36 1.97 -10.86
CA LEU A 198 14.55 0.53 -10.66
C LEU A 198 15.81 -0.02 -11.32
N THR A 199 16.60 0.79 -12.03
CA THR A 199 17.79 0.30 -12.74
C THR A 199 19.04 1.15 -12.54
N LYS A 200 18.93 2.43 -12.18
CA LYS A 200 20.08 3.31 -12.00
C LYS A 200 20.68 3.12 -10.61
N LYS A 201 21.98 2.82 -10.57
CA LYS A 201 22.78 2.61 -9.35
C LYS A 201 23.42 3.90 -8.86
#